data_AF-A0A6P3YB02-F1
#
_entry.id   AF-A0A6P3YB02-F1
#
_cell.length_a   1.000
_cell.length_b   1.000
_cell.length_c   1.000
_cell.angle_alpha   90.00
_cell.angle_beta   90.00
_cell.angle_gamma   90.00
#
_symmetry.space_group_name_H-M   'P 1'
#
loop_
_entity.id
_entity.type
_entity.pdbx_description
1 polymer ?
#
loop_
_entity_poly.entity_id
_entity_poly.type
_entity_poly.pdbx_seq_one_letter_code
_entity_poly.pdbx_strand_id
1 'polypeptide(L)'
;FAGFETLGSKKSLMASWITHWLGIKGPSYIIDTACSSSLYAMERAYRILRSGEADDMIVAGSQLCLNPLVNMQLMRLGVLSPDGYSRPFDIDANGYMRSESMTVVYLQKAKNAKRIYATLIH
;
A
#
# COMPACT_ATOMS: atom_id res chain seq x y z
N PHE A 1 8.23 -28.74 -8.73
CA PHE A 1 7.82 -27.33 -8.91
C PHE A 1 6.58 -26.94 -8.11
N ALA A 2 5.68 -27.87 -7.77
CA ALA A 2 4.54 -27.61 -6.90
C ALA A 2 4.99 -27.16 -5.49
N GLY A 3 4.48 -26.01 -5.02
CA GLY A 3 4.68 -25.48 -3.66
C GLY A 3 5.32 -24.09 -3.57
N PHE A 4 6.16 -23.70 -4.52
CA PHE A 4 6.81 -22.37 -4.52
C PHE A 4 5.84 -21.23 -4.89
N GLU A 5 4.73 -21.53 -5.55
CA GLU A 5 3.70 -20.54 -5.90
C GLU A 5 3.11 -19.86 -4.66
N THR A 6 2.88 -20.62 -3.59
CA THR A 6 2.41 -20.08 -2.31
C THR A 6 3.41 -19.10 -1.73
N LEU A 7 4.71 -19.39 -1.89
CA LEU A 7 5.77 -18.50 -1.44
C LEU A 7 5.77 -17.18 -2.24
N GLY A 8 5.54 -17.23 -3.55
CA GLY A 8 5.52 -16.06 -4.42
C GLY A 8 4.24 -15.20 -4.35
N SER A 9 3.11 -15.75 -3.90
CA SER A 9 1.80 -15.09 -3.96
C SER A 9 1.14 -14.80 -2.61
N LYS A 10 1.64 -15.38 -1.51
CA LYS A 10 1.06 -15.14 -0.18
C LYS A 10 1.30 -13.70 0.25
N LYS A 11 0.20 -12.95 0.48
CA LYS A 11 0.23 -11.55 0.93
C LYS A 11 1.22 -11.33 2.09
N SER A 12 1.17 -12.16 3.12
CA SER A 12 2.01 -12.03 4.32
C SER A 12 3.52 -12.10 4.05
N LEU A 13 3.95 -12.66 2.92
CA LEU A 13 5.36 -12.78 2.55
C LEU A 13 5.84 -11.63 1.68
N MET A 14 4.94 -10.78 1.15
CA MET A 14 5.32 -9.70 0.23
C MET A 14 6.34 -8.74 0.84
N ALA A 15 6.15 -8.32 2.09
CA ALA A 15 7.11 -7.46 2.80
C ALA A 15 8.44 -8.19 3.06
N SER A 16 8.36 -9.47 3.47
CA SER A 16 9.52 -10.30 3.77
C SER A 16 10.41 -10.52 2.55
N TRP A 17 9.83 -10.68 1.36
CA TRP A 17 10.59 -10.80 0.11
C TRP A 17 11.41 -9.56 -0.19
N ILE A 18 10.83 -8.38 -0.01
CA ILE A 18 11.55 -7.11 -0.22
C ILE A 18 12.74 -7.04 0.74
N THR A 19 12.53 -7.32 2.03
CA THR A 19 13.62 -7.29 3.01
C THR A 19 14.68 -8.36 2.75
N HIS A 20 14.28 -9.56 2.30
CA HIS A 20 15.19 -10.64 1.95
C HIS A 20 16.09 -10.26 0.78
N TRP A 21 15.50 -9.78 -0.33
CA TRP A 21 16.24 -9.40 -1.53
C TRP A 21 17.16 -8.20 -1.32
N LEU A 22 16.77 -7.25 -0.45
CA LEU A 22 17.57 -6.06 -0.14
C LEU A 22 18.54 -6.27 1.03
N GLY A 23 18.52 -7.43 1.70
CA GLY A 23 19.35 -7.69 2.87
C GLY A 23 19.03 -6.79 4.09
N ILE A 24 17.81 -6.24 4.16
CA ILE A 24 17.38 -5.32 5.22
C ILE A 24 17.05 -6.10 6.48
N LYS A 25 17.56 -5.63 7.62
CA LYS A 25 17.26 -6.15 8.95
C LYS A 25 16.43 -5.12 9.70
N GLY A 26 15.23 -5.49 10.13
CA GLY A 26 14.29 -4.57 10.81
C GLY A 26 12.85 -5.06 10.71
N PRO A 27 11.87 -4.23 11.13
CA PRO A 27 10.45 -4.56 11.05
C PRO A 27 10.01 -4.84 9.60
N SER A 28 9.31 -5.95 9.38
CA SER A 28 8.82 -6.37 8.06
C SER A 28 7.45 -7.03 8.20
N TYR A 29 6.42 -6.35 7.74
CA TYR A 29 5.04 -6.82 7.90
C TYR A 29 4.11 -6.19 6.86
N ILE A 30 2.91 -6.75 6.75
CA ILE A 30 1.85 -6.28 5.87
C ILE A 30 0.73 -5.69 6.72
N ILE A 31 0.17 -4.59 6.23
CA ILE A 31 -1.01 -3.94 6.79
C ILE A 31 -2.14 -4.09 5.77
N ASP A 32 -3.29 -4.54 6.25
CA ASP A 32 -4.53 -4.56 5.47
C ASP A 32 -5.62 -3.86 6.30
N THR A 33 -5.87 -2.60 5.96
CA THR A 33 -6.99 -1.79 6.46
C THR A 33 -7.89 -1.35 5.29
N ALA A 34 -8.01 -2.20 4.26
CA ALA A 34 -8.69 -1.87 3.00
C ALA A 34 -8.10 -0.62 2.33
N CYS A 35 -8.92 0.36 1.94
CA CYS A 35 -8.51 1.53 1.15
C CYS A 35 -7.44 2.41 1.82
N SER A 36 -7.34 2.38 3.16
CA SER A 36 -6.36 3.18 3.91
C SER A 36 -5.01 2.49 4.11
N SER A 37 -4.82 1.26 3.60
CA SER A 37 -3.67 0.40 3.95
C SER A 37 -2.31 1.07 3.75
N SER A 38 -2.09 1.68 2.58
CA SER A 38 -0.80 2.31 2.26
C SER A 38 -0.52 3.55 3.11
N LEU A 39 -1.54 4.36 3.38
CA LEU A 39 -1.42 5.55 4.22
C LEU A 39 -1.22 5.18 5.70
N TYR A 40 -1.91 4.14 6.18
CA TYR A 40 -1.70 3.62 7.52
C TYR A 40 -0.30 2.99 7.66
N ALA A 41 0.19 2.30 6.62
CA ALA A 41 1.57 1.81 6.61
C ALA A 41 2.59 2.95 6.69
N MET A 42 2.33 4.08 6.02
CA MET A 42 3.14 5.29 6.13
C MET A 42 3.13 5.87 7.54
N GLU A 43 1.96 5.94 8.18
CA GLU A 43 1.80 6.37 9.57
C GLU A 43 2.59 5.49 10.54
N ARG A 44 2.50 4.16 10.38
CA ARG A 44 3.24 3.20 11.21
C ARG A 44 4.75 3.32 11.02
N ALA A 45 5.21 3.47 9.79
CA ALA A 45 6.62 3.69 9.50
C ALA A 45 7.14 4.99 10.12
N TYR A 46 6.35 6.07 10.05
CA TYR A 46 6.68 7.32 10.72
C TYR A 46 6.81 7.15 12.24
N ARG A 47 5.89 6.43 12.90
CA ARG A 47 5.99 6.15 14.34
C ARG A 47 7.23 5.36 14.71
N ILE A 48 7.59 4.35 13.91
CA ILE A 48 8.80 3.52 14.11
C ILE A 48 10.07 4.38 13.97
N LEU A 49 10.13 5.24 12.96
CA LEU A 49 11.24 6.17 12.79
C LEU A 49 11.35 7.17 13.95
N ARG A 50 10.20 7.64 14.45
CA ARG A 50 10.12 8.61 15.55
C ARG A 50 10.45 7.98 16.91
N SER A 51 10.11 6.70 17.12
CA SER A 51 10.49 5.97 18.33
C SER A 51 11.98 5.57 18.34
N GLY A 52 12.64 5.59 17.17
CA GLY A 52 14.03 5.15 17.02
C GLY A 52 14.18 3.64 16.90
N GLU A 53 13.10 2.90 16.68
CA GLU A 53 13.12 1.45 16.42
C GLU A 53 13.75 1.13 15.05
N ALA A 54 13.68 2.07 14.11
CA ALA A 54 14.44 2.05 12.85
C ALA A 54 14.96 3.45 12.49
N ASP A 55 16.00 3.50 11.66
CA ASP A 55 16.53 4.76 11.11
C ASP A 55 15.96 5.12 9.75
N ASP A 56 15.57 4.09 8.98
CA ASP A 56 14.98 4.18 7.66
C ASP A 56 13.85 3.15 7.51
N MET A 57 12.84 3.46 6.70
CA MET A 57 11.70 2.58 6.43
C MET A 57 11.32 2.64 4.95
N ILE A 58 10.99 1.47 4.38
CA ILE A 58 10.36 1.37 3.07
C ILE A 58 8.87 1.15 3.30
N VAL A 59 8.04 1.97 2.66
CA VAL A 59 6.58 1.80 2.66
C VAL A 59 6.15 1.57 1.22
N ALA A 60 5.43 0.47 1.00
CA ALA A 60 4.91 0.12 -0.30
C ALA A 60 3.40 -0.12 -0.24
N GLY A 61 2.72 0.14 -1.34
CA GLY A 61 1.31 -0.14 -1.54
C GLY A 61 1.09 -0.67 -2.95
N SER A 62 0.24 -1.69 -3.08
CA SER A 62 -0.15 -2.22 -4.38
C SER A 62 -1.62 -2.61 -4.39
N GLN A 63 -2.24 -2.47 -5.56
CA GLN A 63 -3.61 -2.90 -5.83
C GLN A 63 -3.67 -3.37 -7.27
N LEU A 64 -4.16 -4.59 -7.48
CA LEU A 64 -4.41 -5.16 -8.80
C LEU A 64 -5.85 -5.68 -8.88
N CYS A 65 -6.48 -5.52 -10.03
CA CYS A 65 -7.88 -5.87 -10.30
C CYS A 65 -7.97 -7.17 -11.12
N LEU A 66 -7.21 -8.19 -10.73
CA LEU A 66 -7.07 -9.44 -11.50
C LEU A 66 -8.29 -10.36 -11.42
N ASN A 67 -9.11 -10.24 -10.38
CA ASN A 67 -10.27 -11.11 -10.18
C ASN A 67 -11.58 -10.37 -10.52
N PRO A 68 -12.25 -10.71 -11.65
CA PRO A 68 -13.49 -10.05 -12.05
C PRO A 68 -14.67 -10.32 -11.09
N LEU A 69 -14.64 -11.40 -10.30
CA LEU A 69 -15.67 -11.67 -9.28
C LEU A 69 -15.71 -10.56 -8.22
N VAL A 70 -14.55 -10.00 -7.86
CA VAL A 70 -14.48 -8.88 -6.90
C VAL A 70 -15.14 -7.63 -7.48
N ASN A 71 -14.96 -7.36 -8.77
CA ASN A 71 -15.66 -6.26 -9.46
C ASN A 71 -17.17 -6.47 -9.42
N MET A 72 -17.65 -7.66 -9.78
CA MET A 72 -19.08 -7.96 -9.76
C MET A 72 -19.70 -7.85 -8.37
N GLN A 73 -18.98 -8.26 -7.33
CA GLN A 73 -19.43 -8.11 -5.94
C GLN A 73 -19.52 -6.64 -5.53
N LEU A 74 -18.50 -5.83 -5.85
CA LEU A 74 -18.51 -4.39 -5.56
C LEU A 74 -19.57 -3.63 -6.37
N MET A 75 -19.84 -4.01 -7.62
CA MET A 75 -20.97 -3.50 -8.40
C MET A 75 -22.30 -3.79 -7.70
N ARG A 76 -22.51 -5.01 -7.19
CA ARG A 76 -23.73 -5.40 -6.46
C ARG A 76 -23.88 -4.66 -5.13
N LEU A 77 -22.77 -4.27 -4.50
CA LEU A 77 -22.79 -3.42 -3.30
C LEU A 77 -23.12 -1.96 -3.61
N GLY A 78 -23.19 -1.56 -4.89
CA GLY A 78 -23.52 -0.19 -5.29
C GLY A 78 -22.42 0.84 -5.04
N VAL A 79 -21.18 0.39 -4.77
CA VAL A 79 -20.05 1.30 -4.49
C VAL A 79 -19.29 1.70 -5.74
N LEU A 80 -19.42 0.93 -6.82
CA LEU A 80 -18.77 1.22 -8.09
C LEU A 80 -19.66 2.07 -9.00
N SER A 81 -19.06 3.05 -9.66
CA SER A 81 -19.78 3.82 -10.68
C SER A 81 -20.14 2.93 -11.89
N PRO A 82 -21.39 2.93 -12.37
CA PRO A 82 -21.79 2.23 -13.58
C PRO A 82 -21.14 2.77 -14.87
N ASP A 83 -20.76 4.06 -14.88
CA ASP A 83 -20.13 4.70 -16.03
C ASP A 83 -18.60 4.57 -16.03
N GLY A 84 -18.04 3.97 -14.96
CA GLY A 84 -16.61 3.73 -14.82
C GLY A 84 -15.79 4.98 -14.48
N TYR A 85 -16.41 6.07 -14.01
CA TYR A 85 -15.69 7.28 -13.59
C TYR A 85 -15.87 7.56 -12.10
N SER A 86 -14.79 7.99 -11.45
CA SER A 86 -14.86 8.64 -10.14
C SER A 86 -15.07 10.13 -10.36
N ARG A 87 -16.18 10.69 -9.84
CA ARG A 87 -16.53 12.11 -9.97
C ARG A 87 -16.46 12.80 -8.60
N PRO A 88 -15.26 13.11 -8.08
CA PRO A 88 -15.15 13.68 -6.75
C PRO A 88 -15.85 15.03 -6.68
N PHE A 89 -16.79 15.17 -5.75
CA PHE A 89 -17.55 16.39 -5.44
C PHE A 89 -18.52 16.87 -6.55
N ASP A 90 -18.79 16.04 -7.55
CA ASP A 90 -19.77 16.33 -8.61
C ASP A 90 -21.21 15.98 -8.16
N ILE A 91 -22.21 16.69 -8.69
CA ILE A 91 -23.63 16.41 -8.43
C ILE A 91 -24.06 15.05 -9.00
N ASP A 92 -23.41 14.63 -10.07
CA ASP A 92 -23.67 13.36 -10.75
C ASP A 92 -22.80 12.21 -10.21
N ALA A 93 -22.14 12.39 -9.05
CA ALA A 93 -21.33 11.36 -8.42
C ALA A 93 -22.16 10.15 -7.97
N ASN A 94 -21.84 8.97 -8.52
CA ASN A 94 -22.65 7.76 -8.40
C ASN A 94 -21.82 6.50 -8.07
N GLY A 95 -20.64 6.68 -7.44
CA GLY A 95 -19.71 5.62 -7.07
C GLY A 95 -18.25 5.96 -7.42
N TYR A 96 -17.34 5.02 -7.20
CA TYR A 96 -15.94 5.15 -7.59
C TYR A 96 -15.54 4.13 -8.66
N MET A 97 -14.49 4.44 -9.42
CA MET A 97 -13.83 3.50 -10.33
C MET A 97 -12.65 2.83 -9.63
N ARG A 98 -12.54 1.50 -9.76
CA ARG A 98 -11.32 0.79 -9.33
C ARG A 98 -10.17 1.09 -10.28
N SER A 99 -8.99 1.28 -9.71
CA SER A 99 -7.73 1.40 -10.43
C SER A 99 -6.70 0.40 -9.93
N GLU A 100 -5.66 0.20 -10.73
CA GLU A 100 -4.48 -0.56 -10.36
C GLU A 100 -3.32 0.38 -10.05
N SER A 101 -2.49 0.01 -9.10
CA SER A 101 -1.32 0.81 -8.74
C SER A 101 -0.26 -0.02 -8.03
N MET A 102 0.98 0.46 -8.13
CA MET A 102 2.08 0.02 -7.28
C MET A 102 2.91 1.26 -6.96
N THR A 103 3.12 1.50 -5.67
CA THR A 103 3.79 2.70 -5.17
C THR A 103 4.77 2.31 -4.07
N VAL A 104 5.93 2.95 -4.04
CA VAL A 104 6.94 2.76 -3.00
C VAL A 104 7.47 4.13 -2.59
N VAL A 105 7.59 4.36 -1.28
CA VAL A 105 8.23 5.54 -0.70
C VAL A 105 9.29 5.11 0.30
N TYR A 106 10.40 5.84 0.32
CA TYR A 106 11.48 5.66 1.27
C TYR A 106 11.43 6.79 2.30
N LEU A 107 11.32 6.43 3.57
CA LEU A 107 11.26 7.34 4.70
C LEU A 107 12.54 7.23 5.50
N GLN A 108 13.08 8.37 5.91
CA GLN A 108 14.28 8.45 6.73
C GLN A 108 14.24 9.70 7.59
N LYS A 109 15.09 9.78 8.61
CA LYS A 109 15.26 11.00 9.40
C LYS A 109 15.79 12.12 8.50
N ALA A 110 15.16 13.30 8.55
CA ALA A 110 15.47 14.43 7.66
C ALA A 110 16.96 14.81 7.64
N LYS A 111 17.65 14.73 8.78
CA LYS A 111 19.10 15.01 8.90
C LYS A 111 19.99 14.10 8.05
N ASN A 112 19.52 12.91 7.68
CA ASN A 112 20.26 11.93 6.89
C ASN A 112 19.90 12.00 5.39
N ALA A 113 18.84 12.74 5.04
CA ALA A 113 18.26 12.70 3.71
C ALA A 113 19.10 13.48 2.68
N LYS A 114 19.46 12.81 1.59
CA LYS A 114 20.09 13.44 0.42
C LYS A 114 19.10 14.23 -0.46
N ARG A 115 17.82 13.87 -0.39
CA ARG A 115 16.71 14.54 -1.10
C ARG A 115 15.46 14.44 -0.25
N ILE A 116 14.74 15.55 -0.12
CA ILE A 116 13.48 15.63 0.63
C ILE A 116 12.40 16.10 -0.33
N TYR A 117 11.36 15.28 -0.54
CA TYR A 117 10.16 15.67 -1.30
C TYR A 117 9.11 16.33 -0.41
N ALA A 118 8.96 15.83 0.82
CA ALA A 118 8.07 16.35 1.85
C ALA A 118 8.58 15.92 3.22
N THR A 119 8.10 16.58 4.28
CA THR A 119 8.38 16.19 5.68
C THR A 119 7.06 15.84 6.36
N LEU A 120 7.03 14.67 7.01
CA LEU A 120 5.88 14.25 7.81
C LEU A 120 5.90 15.00 9.14
N ILE A 121 4.85 15.77 9.40
CA ILE A 121 4.75 16.66 10.58
C ILE A 121 3.97 16.06 11.75
N HIS A 122 3.13 15.05 11.49
CA HIS A 122 2.25 14.43 12.46
C HIS A 122 2.35 12.92 12.40
#